data_AF-A0A920TVU9-F1
#
_entry.id   AF-A0A920TVU9-F1
#
_cell.length_a   1.000
_cell.length_b   1.000
_cell.length_c   1.000
_cell.angle_alpha   90.00
_cell.angle_beta   90.00
_cell.angle_gamma   90.00
#
_symmetry.space_group_name_H-M   'P 1'
#
loop_
_entity.id
_entity.type
_entity.pdbx_description
1 polymer ?
#
loop_
_entity_poly.entity_id
_entity_poly.type
_entity_poly.pdbx_seq_one_letter_code
_entity_poly.pdbx_strand_id
1 'polypeptide(L)' 'MDLVWAPAQPDKKVLILDGDGSLLMNLGSLVTLSNKSPKNLYHFLFNNNVYAVTGGQPIPGAEVSDLGGYGESRRVR' A
#
# COMPACT_ATOMS: atom_id res chain seq x y z
N MET A 1 -2.56 6.41 7.87
CA MET A 1 -2.83 7.85 7.66
C MET A 1 -3.36 8.14 6.26
N ASP A 2 -2.92 7.38 5.27
CA ASP A 2 -3.45 7.16 3.92
C ASP A 2 -4.98 7.12 3.74
N LEU A 3 -5.73 6.54 4.69
CA LEU A 3 -7.17 6.29 4.59
C LEU A 3 -8.07 7.52 4.41
N VAL A 4 -7.62 8.70 4.83
CA VAL A 4 -8.50 9.88 4.94
C VAL A 4 -8.41 10.80 3.73
N TRP A 5 -7.28 10.81 3.03
CA TRP A 5 -7.03 11.82 2.00
C TRP A 5 -7.81 11.59 0.71
N ALA A 6 -7.90 10.35 0.23
CA ALA A 6 -8.61 10.08 -1.02
C ALA A 6 -10.12 10.37 -0.94
N PRO A 7 -10.85 9.97 0.12
CA PRO A 7 -12.26 10.34 0.29
C PRO A 7 -12.46 11.83 0.59
N ALA A 8 -11.52 12.48 1.29
CA ALA A 8 -11.66 13.89 1.68
C ALA A 8 -11.34 14.88 0.55
N GLN A 9 -10.65 14.46 -0.51
CA GLN A 9 -10.26 15.31 -1.64
C GLN A 9 -10.59 14.62 -2.98
N PRO A 10 -11.87 14.40 -3.31
CA PRO A 10 -12.28 13.60 -4.47
C PRO A 10 -11.75 14.12 -5.81
N ASP A 11 -11.51 15.44 -5.91
CA ASP A 11 -11.02 16.09 -7.13
C ASP A 11 -9.50 16.01 -7.32
N LYS A 12 -8.77 15.60 -6.29
CA LYS A 12 -7.30 15.48 -6.33
C LYS A 12 -6.90 14.03 -6.46
N LYS A 13 -5.92 13.76 -7.32
CA LYS A 13 -5.26 12.47 -7.35
C LYS A 13 -4.40 12.33 -6.09
N VAL A 14 -4.59 11.23 -5.38
CA VAL A 14 -3.81 10.88 -4.19
C VAL A 14 -2.88 9.74 -4.56
N LEU A 15 -1.61 9.91 -4.22
CA LEU A 15 -0.55 8.95 -4.47
C LEU A 15 -0.01 8.45 -3.14
N ILE A 16 -0.01 7.14 -2.93
CA ILE A 16 0.64 6.48 -1.79
C ILE A 16 1.85 5.73 -2.32
N LEU A 17 2.99 5.95 -1.65
CA LEU A 17 4.25 5.26 -1.91
C LEU A 17 4.62 4.52 -0.63
N ASP A 18 4.46 3.19 -0.62
CA ASP A 18 4.76 2.37 0.55
C ASP A 18 5.74 1.25 0.22
N GLY A 19 6.49 0.81 1.23
CA GLY A 19 7.25 -0.44 1.18
C GLY A 19 6.43 -1.62 1.70
N ASP A 20 6.77 -2.83 1.28
CA ASP A 20 6.21 -4.09 1.79
C ASP A 20 6.21 -4.22 3.32
N GLY A 21 7.27 -3.77 4.00
CA GLY A 21 7.35 -3.77 5.47
C GLY A 21 6.36 -2.81 6.10
N SER A 22 6.16 -1.63 5.50
CA SER A 22 5.14 -0.65 5.92
C SER A 22 3.73 -1.21 5.70
N LEU A 23 3.51 -1.84 4.54
CA LEU A 23 2.25 -2.47 4.18
C LEU A 23 1.90 -3.62 5.13
N LEU A 24 2.87 -4.47 5.47
CA LEU A 24 2.71 -5.58 6.42
C LEU A 24 2.29 -5.07 7.80
N MET A 25 2.86 -3.95 8.25
CA MET A 25 2.52 -3.32 9.53
C MET A 25 1.12 -2.66 9.51
N ASN A 26 0.59 -2.32 8.34
CA ASN A 26 -0.64 -1.55 8.20
C ASN A 26 -1.72 -2.24 7.33
N LEU A 27 -1.70 -3.57 7.24
CA LEU A 27 -2.58 -4.35 6.36
C LEU A 27 -4.07 -4.11 6.62
N GLY A 28 -4.47 -3.86 7.87
CA GLY A 28 -5.86 -3.54 8.23
C GLY A 28 -6.39 -2.25 7.56
N SER A 29 -5.51 -1.28 7.31
CA SER A 29 -5.87 -0.05 6.60
C SER A 29 -6.15 -0.33 5.13
N LEU A 30 -5.39 -1.24 4.50
CA LEU A 30 -5.58 -1.64 3.12
C LEU A 30 -6.96 -2.29 2.89
N VAL A 31 -7.43 -3.12 3.82
CA VAL A 31 -8.78 -3.72 3.75
C VAL A 31 -9.86 -2.64 3.73
N THR A 32 -9.72 -1.62 4.57
CA THR A 32 -10.66 -0.50 4.62
C THR A 32 -10.63 0.32 3.35
N LEU A 33 -9.43 0.53 2.78
CA LEU A 33 -9.22 1.22 1.52
C LEU A 33 -9.86 0.46 0.35
N SER A 34 -9.68 -0.86 0.29
CA SER A 34 -10.29 -1.74 -0.71
C SER A 34 -11.81 -1.72 -0.65
N ASN A 35 -12.39 -1.70 0.56
CA ASN A 35 -13.84 -1.55 0.74
C ASN A 35 -14.38 -0.20 0.24
N LYS A 36 -13.60 0.88 0.37
CA LYS A 36 -13.99 2.22 -0.10
C LYS A 36 -13.74 2.43 -1.59
N SER A 37 -12.74 1.73 -2.16
CA SER A 37 -12.33 1.78 -3.56
C SER A 37 -12.36 3.19 -4.18
N PRO A 38 -11.63 4.17 -3.59
CA PRO A 38 -11.61 5.54 -4.09
C PRO A 38 -10.98 5.61 -5.49
N LYS A 39 -11.71 6.18 -6.45
CA LYS A 39 -11.30 6.22 -7.88
C LYS A 39 -10.10 7.14 -8.17
N ASN A 40 -9.77 8.03 -7.24
CA ASN A 40 -8.71 9.02 -7.33
C ASN A 40 -7.42 8.60 -6.61
N LEU A 41 -7.31 7.34 -6.16
CA LEU A 41 -6.18 6.85 -5.41
C LEU A 41 -5.29 5.89 -6.21
N TYR A 42 -3.99 6.08 -6.11
CA TYR A 42 -2.97 5.22 -6.70
C TYR A 42 -1.98 4.83 -5.61
N HIS A 43 -1.76 3.53 -5.43
CA HIS A 43 -0.87 2.99 -4.40
C HIS A 43 0.27 2.22 -5.08
N PHE A 44 1.49 2.71 -4.94
CA PHE A 44 2.70 2.06 -5.43
C PHE A 44 3.40 1.37 -4.28
N LEU A 45 3.65 0.07 -4.45
CA LEU A 45 4.30 -0.78 -3.48
C LEU A 45 5.72 -1.10 -3.94
N PHE A 46 6.70 -0.78 -3.11
CA PHE A 46 8.07 -1.25 -3.26
C PHE A 46 8.23 -2.56 -2.49
N ASN A 47 8.27 -3.67 -3.21
CA ASN A 47 8.47 -5.01 -2.65
C ASN A 47 9.95 -5.41 -2.78
N ASN A 48 10.73 -5.24 -1.72
CA ASN A 48 12.16 -5.58 -1.65
C ASN A 48 12.51 -6.53 -0.48
N ASN A 49 11.48 -7.02 0.20
CA ASN A 49 11.48 -7.94 1.32
C ASN A 49 12.30 -7.51 2.54
N VAL A 50 12.53 -6.21 2.73
CA VAL A 50 13.31 -5.69 3.84
C VAL A 50 12.69 -4.44 4.47
N TYR A 51 12.88 -4.28 5.77
CA TYR A 51 12.62 -3.02 6.45
C TYR A 51 13.72 -2.00 6.09
N ALA A 52 13.59 -1.39 4.91
CA ALA A 52 14.59 -0.49 4.34
C ALA A 52 14.91 0.71 5.26
N VAL A 53 13.94 1.18 6.05
CA VAL A 53 14.08 2.37 6.89
C VAL A 53 14.82 2.09 8.20
N THR A 54 14.82 0.84 8.69
CA THR A 54 15.40 0.48 10.00
C THR A 54 16.77 -0.19 9.91
N GLY A 55 17.36 -0.28 8.72
CA GLY A 55 18.67 -0.89 8.49
C GLY A 55 18.67 -2.14 7.61
N GLY A 56 17.58 -2.42 6.88
CA GLY A 56 17.55 -3.46 5.85
C GLY A 56 17.38 -4.88 6.38
N GLN A 57 16.82 -5.04 7.58
CA GLN A 57 16.50 -6.36 8.11
C GLN A 57 15.39 -7.01 7.27
N PRO A 58 15.44 -8.33 7.03
CA PRO A 58 14.37 -9.03 6.31
C PRO A 58 13.01 -8.85 6.99
N ILE A 59 11.97 -8.68 6.18
CA ILE A 59 10.60 -8.71 6.70
C ILE A 59 10.23 -10.15 7.10
N PRO A 60 9.48 -10.36 8.20
CA PRO A 60 8.96 -11.67 8.55
C PRO A 60 8.12 -12.24 7.42
N GLY A 61 8.41 -13.48 7.00
CA GLY A 61 7.71 -14.11 5.89
C GLY A 61 8.09 -13.60 4.49
N ALA A 62 9.22 -12.91 4.34
CA ALA A 62 9.79 -12.46 3.06
C ALA A 62 9.74 -13.51 1.94
N GLU A 63 9.93 -14.80 2.26
CA GLU A 63 9.95 -15.89 1.28
C GLU A 63 8.55 -16.31 0.78
N VAL A 64 7.50 -15.89 1.49
CA VAL A 64 6.09 -16.22 1.21
C VAL A 64 5.29 -14.98 0.79
N SER A 65 5.82 -13.78 1.04
CA SER A 65 5.08 -12.51 0.94
C SER A 65 5.10 -11.93 -0.47
N ASP A 66 4.40 -12.59 -1.41
CA ASP A 66 3.99 -11.89 -2.63
C ASP A 66 2.81 -10.96 -2.30
N LEU A 67 3.16 -9.74 -1.88
CA LEU A 67 2.17 -8.71 -1.55
C LEU A 67 1.54 -8.05 -2.78
N GLY A 68 1.95 -8.42 -4.00
CA GLY A 68 1.42 -7.88 -5.24
C GLY A 68 -0.10 -8.05 -5.36
N GLY A 69 -0.65 -9.16 -4.86
CA GLY A 69 -2.09 -9.44 -4.89
C GLY A 69 -2.94 -8.61 -3.92
N TYR A 70 -2.35 -8.06 -2.85
CA TYR A 70 -3.09 -7.29 -1.84
C TYR A 70 -3.30 -5.83 -2.25
N GLY A 71 -2.55 -5.34 -3.25
CA GLY A 71 -2.56 -3.96 -3.73
C GLY A 71 -3.19 -3.72 -5.10
N GLU A 72 -3.85 -4.71 -5.72
CA GLU A 72 -4.37 -4.54 -7.09
C GLU A 72 -5.62 -3.65 -7.13
N SER A 73 -5.43 -2.33 -7.23
CA SER A 73 -6.41 -1.41 -7.82
C SER A 73 -5.97 -1.03 -9.22
N ARG A 74 -6.38 -1.83 -10.20
CA ARG A 74 -6.23 -1.52 -11.63
C ARG A 74 -7.11 -0.33 -12.03
N ARG A 75 -6.46 0.74 -12.49
CA ARG A 75 -6.65 1.20 -13.88
C ARG A 75 -5.43 1.97 -14.38
N VAL A 76 -4.53 1.22 -15.01
CA VAL A 76 -3.64 1.76 -16.04
C VAL A 76 -4.51 2.02 -17.28
N ARG A 77 -4.49 3.24 -17.80
CA ARG A 77 -4.80 3.51 -19.21
C ARG A 77 -3.48 3.82 -19.90
#